data_AF-A0A8J7LTP8-F1
#
_entry.id   AF-A0A8J7LTP8-F1
#
_cell.length_a   1.000
_cell.length_b   1.000
_cell.length_c   1.000
_cell.angle_alpha   90.00
_cell.angle_beta   90.00
_cell.angle_gamma   90.00
#
_symmetry.space_group_name_H-M   'P 1'
#
loop_
_entity.id
_entity.type
_entity.pdbx_description
1 polymer ?
#
loop_
_entity_poly.entity_id
_entity_poly.type
_entity_poly.pdbx_seq_one_letter_code
_entity_poly.pdbx_strand_id
1 'polypeptide(L)'
;MNKPINSDGFHFAALEARDFIRTHGNGLSEIMFALAGDHGLDLFCAADRALDASPPDFRQVSAFVHEIHDLLASCGTPEDRYANALRWHGARMADLARRLPS
;
A
#
# COMPACT_ATOMS: atom_id res chain seq x y z
N MET A 1 26.90 1.14 22.20
CA MET A 1 26.92 1.61 20.80
C MET A 1 25.63 1.13 20.15
N ASN A 2 24.61 1.99 20.11
CA ASN A 2 23.27 1.63 19.58
C ASN A 2 23.33 1.64 18.05
N LYS A 3 23.10 0.48 17.44
CA LYS A 3 23.14 0.29 15.99
C LYS A 3 21.77 0.71 15.42
N PRO A 4 21.67 1.58 14.40
CA PRO A 4 20.40 1.95 13.79
C PRO A 4 20.01 0.87 12.77
N ILE A 5 19.65 -0.33 13.24
CA ILE A 5 19.59 -1.51 12.33
C ILE A 5 18.35 -1.48 11.40
N ASN A 6 17.29 -0.75 11.74
CA ASN A 6 16.02 -0.87 11.01
C ASN A 6 15.57 0.38 10.25
N SER A 7 16.17 1.55 10.50
CA SER A 7 15.72 2.80 9.87
C SER A 7 15.97 2.82 8.36
N ASP A 8 17.12 2.29 7.93
CA ASP A 8 17.48 2.25 6.52
C ASP A 8 16.57 1.27 5.76
N GLY A 9 16.26 0.12 6.36
CA GLY A 9 15.34 -0.87 5.78
C GLY A 9 13.91 -0.33 5.60
N PHE A 10 13.40 0.40 6.58
CA PHE A 10 12.09 1.05 6.49
C PHE A 10 12.07 2.17 5.46
N HIS A 11 13.17 2.91 5.33
CA HIS A 11 13.30 3.93 4.30
C HIS A 11 13.23 3.31 2.89
N PHE A 12 13.96 2.23 2.63
CA PHE A 12 13.87 1.52 1.36
C PHE A 12 12.47 0.94 1.10
N ALA A 13 11.82 0.36 2.11
CA ALA A 13 10.46 -0.17 1.97
C ALA A 13 9.44 0.94 1.63
N ALA A 14 9.57 2.12 2.25
CA ALA A 14 8.71 3.28 1.95
C ALA A 14 8.95 3.82 0.53
N LEU A 15 10.21 3.88 0.07
CA LEU A 15 10.53 4.24 -1.30
C LEU A 15 9.96 3.23 -2.31
N GLU A 16 10.07 1.94 -2.03
CA GLU A 16 9.46 0.90 -2.87
C GLU A 16 7.93 0.99 -2.89
N ALA A 17 7.29 1.32 -1.77
CA ALA A 17 5.85 1.55 -1.71
C ALA A 17 5.45 2.75 -2.56
N ARG A 18 6.21 3.85 -2.49
CA ARG A 18 6.01 5.03 -3.33
C ARG A 18 6.15 4.70 -4.81
N ASP A 19 7.23 4.01 -5.19
CA ASP A 19 7.48 3.66 -6.59
C ASP A 19 6.40 2.71 -7.12
N PHE A 20 5.91 1.78 -6.28
CA PHE A 20 4.79 0.92 -6.62
C PHE A 20 3.50 1.71 -6.85
N ILE A 21 3.12 2.59 -5.93
CA ILE A 21 1.90 3.40 -6.03
C ILE A 21 1.98 4.33 -7.24
N ARG A 22 3.13 4.93 -7.54
CA ARG A 22 3.28 5.78 -8.73
C ARG A 22 3.19 5.00 -10.04
N THR A 23 3.78 3.81 -10.09
CA THR A 23 3.82 2.99 -11.31
C THR A 23 2.48 2.31 -11.59
N HIS A 24 1.78 1.88 -10.54
CA HIS A 24 0.57 1.06 -10.66
C HIS A 24 -0.68 1.73 -10.08
N GLY A 25 -0.60 3.03 -9.77
CA GLY A 25 -1.62 3.79 -9.05
C GLY A 25 -2.98 3.79 -9.73
N ASN A 26 -3.03 3.90 -11.06
CA ASN A 26 -4.29 3.88 -11.80
C ASN A 26 -5.04 2.55 -11.64
N GLY A 27 -4.32 1.42 -11.76
CA GLY A 27 -4.93 0.09 -11.60
C GLY A 27 -5.32 -0.17 -10.15
N LEU A 28 -4.47 0.22 -9.20
CA LEU A 28 -4.76 0.08 -7.78
C LEU A 28 -5.96 0.94 -7.35
N SER A 29 -6.03 2.20 -7.78
CA SER A 29 -7.14 3.10 -7.44
C SER A 29 -8.47 2.67 -8.07
N GLU A 30 -8.46 2.16 -9.31
CA GLU A 30 -9.65 1.56 -9.94
C GLU A 30 -10.16 0.37 -9.11
N ILE A 31 -9.25 -0.50 -8.68
CA ILE A 31 -9.61 -1.66 -7.85
C ILE A 31 -10.15 -1.21 -6.50
N MET A 32 -9.48 -0.27 -5.82
CA MET A 32 -9.93 0.23 -4.53
C MET A 32 -11.32 0.89 -4.62
N PHE A 33 -11.57 1.65 -5.70
CA PHE A 33 -12.89 2.21 -5.98
C PHE A 33 -13.92 1.11 -6.28
N ALA A 34 -13.57 0.09 -7.06
CA ALA A 34 -14.47 -1.03 -7.36
C ALA A 34 -14.85 -1.82 -6.09
N LEU A 35 -13.97 -1.89 -5.09
CA LEU A 35 -14.19 -2.64 -3.86
C LEU A 35 -14.93 -1.85 -2.77
N ALA A 36 -14.59 -0.56 -2.60
CA ALA A 36 -15.05 0.24 -1.47
C ALA A 36 -15.64 1.61 -1.87
N GLY A 37 -15.85 1.85 -3.16
CA GLY A 37 -16.33 3.13 -3.68
C GLY A 37 -15.40 4.28 -3.31
N ASP A 38 -15.99 5.42 -2.97
CA ASP A 38 -15.25 6.64 -2.61
C ASP A 38 -14.31 6.43 -1.43
N HIS A 39 -14.68 5.58 -0.46
CA HIS A 39 -13.81 5.28 0.68
C HIS A 39 -12.48 4.64 0.26
N GLY A 40 -12.50 3.73 -0.72
CA GLY A 40 -11.28 3.13 -1.27
C GLY A 40 -10.42 4.16 -2.01
N LEU A 41 -11.06 5.06 -2.76
CA LEU A 41 -10.33 6.12 -3.46
C LEU A 41 -9.72 7.14 -2.49
N ASP A 42 -10.42 7.48 -1.41
CA ASP A 42 -9.93 8.37 -0.37
C ASP A 42 -8.72 7.77 0.36
N LEU A 43 -8.78 6.47 0.68
CA LEU A 43 -7.65 5.74 1.26
C LEU A 43 -6.43 5.74 0.33
N PHE A 44 -6.63 5.45 -0.96
CA PHE A 44 -5.55 5.53 -1.96
C PHE A 44 -4.92 6.92 -2.00
N CYS A 45 -5.74 7.97 -2.09
CA CYS A 45 -5.28 9.36 -2.12
C CYS A 45 -4.54 9.76 -0.84
N ALA A 46 -4.97 9.26 0.33
CA ALA A 46 -4.30 9.52 1.60
C ALA A 46 -2.92 8.84 1.66
N ALA A 47 -2.82 7.60 1.18
CA ALA A 47 -1.56 6.86 1.08
C ALA A 47 -0.56 7.56 0.15
N ASP A 48 -1.01 7.97 -1.04
CA ASP A 48 -0.20 8.69 -2.03
C ASP A 48 0.38 9.99 -1.45
N ARG A 49 -0.47 10.81 -0.79
CA ARG A 49 -0.03 12.04 -0.10
C ARG A 49 0.99 11.77 1.01
N ALA A 50 0.83 10.69 1.78
CA ALA A 50 1.76 10.35 2.85
C ALA A 50 3.13 9.91 2.32
N LEU A 51 3.16 9.24 1.17
CA LEU A 51 4.39 8.83 0.49
C LEU A 51 5.13 9.98 -0.19
N ASP A 52 4.41 11.05 -0.53
CA ASP A 52 4.97 12.29 -1.11
C ASP A 52 5.46 13.29 -0.04
N ALA A 53 5.17 13.06 1.24
CA ALA A 53 5.70 13.88 2.33
C ALA A 53 7.24 13.80 2.42
N SER A 54 7.88 14.91 2.80
CA SER A 54 9.35 15.01 2.92
C SER A 54 9.77 15.51 4.30
N PRO A 55 10.39 14.66 5.16
CA PRO A 55 10.54 13.21 4.99
C PRO A 55 9.19 12.47 5.19
N PRO A 56 9.02 11.27 4.62
CA PRO A 56 7.81 10.48 4.83
C PRO A 56 7.74 9.96 6.28
N ASP A 57 6.55 9.98 6.87
CA ASP A 57 6.30 9.33 8.16
C ASP A 57 6.11 7.82 7.95
N PHE A 58 7.12 7.04 8.33
CA PHE A 58 7.12 5.58 8.13
C PHE A 58 6.00 4.86 8.87
N ARG A 59 5.51 5.40 10.00
CA ARG A 59 4.38 4.79 10.71
C ARG A 59 3.09 5.04 9.96
N GLN A 60 2.92 6.24 9.45
CA GLN A 60 1.75 6.60 8.63
C GLN A 60 1.74 5.81 7.31
N VAL A 61 2.89 5.72 6.62
CA VAL A 61 3.04 4.89 5.42
C VAL A 61 2.73 3.43 5.73
N SER A 62 3.25 2.90 6.84
CA SER A 62 2.95 1.53 7.26
C SER A 62 1.46 1.31 7.49
N ALA A 63 0.80 2.20 8.23
CA ALA A 63 -0.64 2.11 8.49
C ALA A 63 -1.44 2.05 7.19
N PHE A 64 -1.14 2.92 6.21
CA PHE A 64 -1.82 2.90 4.92
C PHE A 64 -1.55 1.65 4.10
N VAL A 65 -0.31 1.16 4.07
CA VAL A 65 0.01 -0.09 3.34
C VAL A 65 -0.72 -1.28 3.95
N HIS A 66 -0.83 -1.36 5.28
CA HIS A 66 -1.61 -2.38 5.97
C HIS A 66 -3.11 -2.24 5.69
N GLU A 67 -3.66 -1.03 5.77
CA GLU A 67 -5.08 -0.78 5.53
C GLU A 67 -5.48 -1.10 4.07
N ILE A 68 -4.64 -0.76 3.09
CA ILE A 68 -4.83 -1.15 1.68
C ILE A 68 -4.75 -2.68 1.55
N HIS A 69 -3.76 -3.32 2.16
CA HIS A 69 -3.65 -4.78 2.14
C HIS A 69 -4.91 -5.46 2.70
N ASP A 70 -5.37 -5.01 3.87
CA ASP A 70 -6.52 -5.59 4.57
C ASP A 70 -7.81 -5.37 3.77
N LEU A 71 -7.97 -4.20 3.14
CA LEU A 71 -9.08 -3.95 2.23
C LEU A 71 -9.06 -4.93 1.06
N LEU A 72 -7.92 -5.11 0.38
CA LEU A 72 -7.77 -6.04 -0.74
C LEU A 72 -8.01 -7.50 -0.31
N ALA A 73 -7.63 -7.87 0.92
CA ALA A 73 -7.81 -9.20 1.49
C ALA A 73 -9.25 -9.47 1.97
N SER A 74 -9.98 -8.43 2.39
CA SER A 74 -11.37 -8.54 2.86
C SER A 74 -12.35 -8.86 1.73
N CYS A 75 -11.98 -8.55 0.50
CA CYS A 75 -12.76 -8.87 -0.66
C CYS A 75 -12.61 -10.35 -0.97
N GLY A 76 -13.71 -11.12 -0.82
CA GLY A 76 -13.81 -12.45 -1.40
C GLY A 76 -13.43 -12.42 -2.88
N THR A 77 -13.00 -13.55 -3.45
CA THR A 77 -12.53 -13.60 -4.85
C THR A 77 -13.60 -13.01 -5.76
N PRO A 78 -13.42 -11.80 -6.33
CA PRO A 78 -14.49 -11.18 -7.09
C PRO A 78 -14.66 -11.89 -8.42
N GLU A 79 -15.84 -11.75 -9.00
CA GLU A 79 -16.14 -12.21 -10.36
C GLU A 79 -15.07 -11.70 -11.34
N ASP A 80 -14.71 -12.56 -12.30
CA ASP A 80 -13.42 -12.71 -13.00
C ASP A 80 -12.65 -11.44 -13.41
N ARG A 81 -13.32 -10.29 -13.60
CA ARG A 81 -12.71 -9.05 -14.14
C ARG A 81 -11.53 -8.55 -13.31
N TYR A 82 -11.59 -8.61 -11.98
CA TYR A 82 -10.55 -8.07 -11.10
C TYR A 82 -9.73 -9.13 -10.37
N ALA A 83 -10.05 -10.42 -10.53
CA ALA A 83 -9.46 -11.51 -9.72
C ALA A 83 -7.93 -11.56 -9.83
N ASN A 84 -7.38 -11.45 -11.05
CA ASN A 84 -5.93 -11.46 -11.26
C ASN A 84 -5.25 -10.21 -10.71
N ALA A 85 -5.85 -9.04 -10.94
CA ALA A 85 -5.30 -7.79 -10.47
C ALA A 85 -5.28 -7.73 -8.94
N LEU A 86 -6.36 -8.17 -8.28
CA LEU A 86 -6.43 -8.26 -6.82
C LEU A 86 -5.40 -9.20 -6.22
N ARG A 87 -5.21 -10.38 -6.79
CA ARG A 87 -4.16 -11.29 -6.33
C ARG A 87 -2.78 -10.65 -6.44
N TRP A 88 -2.50 -10.00 -7.56
CA TRP A 88 -1.21 -9.38 -7.81
C TRP A 88 -0.96 -8.17 -6.89
N HIS A 89 -1.91 -7.23 -6.81
CA HIS A 89 -1.82 -6.06 -5.94
C HIS A 89 -1.79 -6.45 -4.45
N GLY A 90 -2.64 -7.40 -4.04
CA GLY A 90 -2.67 -7.92 -2.67
C GLY A 90 -1.35 -8.57 -2.26
N ALA A 91 -0.77 -9.43 -3.12
CA ALA A 91 0.53 -10.04 -2.86
C ALA A 91 1.65 -9.00 -2.73
N ARG A 92 1.63 -7.95 -3.57
CA ARG A 92 2.63 -6.88 -3.50
C ARG A 92 2.46 -6.01 -2.24
N MET A 93 1.23 -5.71 -1.85
CA MET A 93 0.96 -4.97 -0.61
C MET A 93 1.34 -5.79 0.64
N ALA A 94 1.07 -7.09 0.66
CA ALA A 94 1.49 -7.98 1.74
C ALA A 94 3.03 -8.03 1.90
N ASP A 95 3.77 -7.98 0.79
CA ASP A 95 5.22 -7.94 0.82
C ASP A 95 5.77 -6.62 1.37
N LEU A 96 5.18 -5.50 0.95
CA LEU A 96 5.55 -4.17 1.47
C LEU A 96 5.21 -4.05 2.97
N ALA A 97 4.02 -4.51 3.38
CA ALA A 97 3.57 -4.50 4.78
C ALA A 97 4.55 -5.24 5.72
N ARG A 98 5.01 -6.44 5.33
CA ARG A 98 6.00 -7.23 6.10
C ARG A 98 7.34 -6.52 6.32
N ARG A 99 7.67 -5.54 5.49
CA ARG A 99 8.96 -4.82 5.51
C ARG A 99 8.85 -3.45 6.17
N LEU A 100 7.65 -3.02 6.51
CA LEU A 100 7.35 -1.77 7.21
C LEU A 100 7.15 -2.03 8.72
N PRO A 101 7.34 -1.02 9.58
CA PRO A 101 7.17 -1.20 11.02
C PRO A 101 5.70 -1.47 11.37
N SER A 102 5.44 -2.43 12.26
CA SER A 102 4.13 -2.65 12.86
C SER A 102 3.74 -1.54 13.84
#